data_AF-A0A7V7DDG9-F1
#
_entry.id   AF-A0A7V7DDG9-F1
#
_cell.length_a   1.000
_cell.length_b   1.000
_cell.length_c   1.000
_cell.angle_alpha   90.00
_cell.angle_beta   90.00
_cell.angle_gamma   90.00
#
_symmetry.space_group_name_H-M   'P 1'
#
loop_
_entity.id
_entity.type
_entity.pdbx_description
1 polymer ?
#
loop_
_entity_poly.entity_id
_entity_poly.type
_entity_poly.pdbx_seq_one_letter_code
_entity_poly.pdbx_strand_id
1 'polypeptide(L)'
;MNAKTIRVNQVYKIRWPYLFIFIVILHLVPPSAAQAEQPEKKSEQQKQLERYANDSLRRLEYAIQTGGFFYSRSALNIWKDNAEDAGMFDESLYNQYKRKIYEKSVNENLKWFEIFLIQKNHRDAGTCLQLYKMHAEEINVFDKEKYEEMQKRLKK
;
A
#
# COMPACT_ATOMS: atom_id res chain seq x y z
N MET A 1 26.38 -37.68 24.77
CA MET A 1 26.73 -37.55 26.20
C MET A 1 28.24 -37.55 26.37
N ASN A 2 28.71 -36.77 27.34
CA ASN A 2 30.07 -36.70 27.90
C ASN A 2 31.06 -35.69 27.29
N ALA A 3 31.15 -34.57 28.01
CA ALA A 3 32.26 -33.64 28.07
C ALA A 3 33.48 -34.26 28.77
N LYS A 4 34.68 -33.73 28.46
CA LYS A 4 35.83 -33.44 29.36
C LYS A 4 37.09 -33.20 28.52
N THR A 5 37.57 -31.96 28.38
CA THR A 5 38.54 -31.21 29.21
C THR A 5 40.04 -31.53 29.02
N ILE A 6 40.76 -30.49 28.55
CA ILE A 6 42.04 -29.90 29.05
C ILE A 6 43.35 -30.72 28.93
N ARG A 7 44.36 -30.15 28.24
CA ARG A 7 45.72 -29.73 28.72
C ARG A 7 46.69 -29.60 27.52
N VAL A 8 47.17 -28.41 27.16
CA VAL A 8 48.26 -27.58 27.75
C VAL A 8 49.64 -27.87 27.09
N ASN A 9 50.25 -26.77 26.61
CA ASN A 9 51.67 -26.50 26.35
C ASN A 9 52.37 -27.14 25.15
N GLN A 10 52.75 -26.29 24.19
CA GLN A 10 54.17 -26.19 23.82
C GLN A 10 54.57 -24.73 23.57
N VAL A 11 55.51 -24.28 24.39
CA VAL A 11 56.25 -23.02 24.30
C VAL A 11 57.59 -23.33 23.64
N TYR A 12 57.87 -22.73 22.50
CA TYR A 12 59.23 -22.52 21.98
C TYR A 12 59.28 -21.07 21.46
N LYS A 13 59.68 -20.10 22.29
CA LYS A 13 61.08 -19.62 22.43
C LYS A 13 61.82 -19.55 21.09
N ILE A 14 61.63 -18.43 20.37
CA ILE A 14 62.67 -17.88 19.52
C ILE A 14 63.01 -16.50 20.07
N ARG A 15 64.31 -16.32 20.30
CA ARG A 15 64.96 -15.19 20.95
C ARG A 15 65.91 -14.66 19.90
N TRP A 16 65.81 -13.38 19.52
CA TRP A 16 66.92 -12.43 19.32
C TRP A 16 66.45 -11.16 18.58
N PRO A 17 67.12 -10.03 18.80
CA PRO A 17 66.48 -8.78 19.17
C PRO A 17 66.73 -7.66 18.16
N TYR A 18 65.71 -6.90 17.79
CA TYR A 18 65.89 -5.57 17.24
C TYR A 18 64.86 -4.64 17.85
N LEU A 19 65.22 -4.13 19.02
CA LEU A 19 64.61 -2.98 19.64
C LEU A 19 65.45 -1.78 19.20
N PHE A 20 65.10 -1.14 18.08
CA PHE A 20 65.49 0.24 17.81
C PHE A 20 64.45 0.89 16.89
N ILE A 21 63.70 1.82 17.50
CA ILE A 21 63.05 3.00 16.90
C ILE A 21 61.81 2.73 16.04
N PHE A 22 60.63 2.82 16.67
CA PHE A 22 59.60 3.77 16.23
C PHE A 22 58.79 4.22 17.46
N ILE A 23 59.30 5.26 18.11
CA ILE A 23 58.54 6.08 19.04
C ILE A 23 57.54 6.90 18.21
N VAL A 24 56.27 6.87 18.64
CA VAL A 24 55.18 7.82 18.32
C VAL A 24 54.58 7.71 16.91
N ILE A 25 53.46 6.97 16.81
CA ILE A 25 52.14 7.54 16.44
C ILE A 25 51.07 6.83 17.29
N LEU A 26 51.06 7.15 18.58
CA LEU A 26 49.79 7.24 19.31
C LEU A 26 49.12 8.52 18.78
N HIS A 27 47.81 8.51 18.57
CA HIS A 27 46.95 9.60 18.06
C HIS A 27 46.81 9.70 16.53
N LEU A 28 45.79 9.03 15.98
CA LEU A 28 44.84 9.54 14.97
C LEU A 28 44.00 8.41 14.34
N VAL A 29 43.46 7.49 15.16
CA VAL A 29 42.17 6.89 14.80
C VAL A 29 41.14 7.83 15.41
N PRO A 30 40.51 8.74 14.64
CA PRO A 30 39.36 9.43 15.17
C PRO A 30 38.37 8.35 15.63
N PRO A 31 37.78 8.45 16.82
CA PRO A 31 36.62 7.63 17.12
C PRO A 31 35.63 7.96 16.00
N SER A 32 35.48 7.05 15.04
CA SER A 32 34.32 7.04 14.18
C SER A 32 33.18 6.82 15.16
N ALA A 33 32.63 7.94 15.60
CA ALA A 33 31.45 7.97 16.42
C ALA A 33 30.47 7.11 15.63
N ALA A 34 30.13 5.96 16.19
CA ALA A 34 28.83 5.39 16.01
C ALA A 34 27.84 6.46 16.50
N GLN A 35 27.63 7.49 15.68
CA GLN A 35 26.44 8.28 15.70
C GLN A 35 25.37 7.25 15.37
N ALA A 36 24.76 6.70 16.42
CA ALA A 36 23.43 6.14 16.30
C ALA A 36 22.65 7.20 15.51
N GLU A 37 22.27 6.88 14.26
CA GLU A 37 21.37 7.69 13.48
C GLU A 37 20.12 7.85 14.33
N GLN A 38 20.03 8.96 15.07
CA GLN A 38 18.79 9.33 15.70
C GLN A 38 17.82 9.59 14.55
N PRO A 39 16.66 8.91 14.52
CA PRO A 39 15.70 9.13 13.45
C PRO A 39 15.40 10.63 13.39
N GLU A 40 15.61 11.20 12.21
CA GLU A 40 15.46 12.62 11.98
C GLU A 40 14.07 13.07 12.48
N LYS A 41 14.05 14.01 13.42
CA LYS A 41 12.80 14.45 14.04
C LYS A 41 11.96 15.16 12.99
N LYS A 42 10.84 14.54 12.59
CA LYS A 42 9.89 15.10 11.61
C LYS A 42 9.54 16.56 11.94
N SER A 43 9.60 17.42 10.93
CA SER A 43 9.18 18.82 11.04
C SER A 43 7.68 18.94 11.36
N GLU A 44 7.25 20.07 11.94
CA GLU A 44 5.82 20.30 12.20
C GLU A 44 4.98 20.30 10.91
N GLN A 45 5.57 20.77 9.81
CA GLN A 45 4.94 20.69 8.49
C GLN A 45 4.73 19.24 8.05
N GLN A 46 5.75 18.39 8.19
CA GLN A 46 5.63 16.97 7.86
C GLN A 46 4.54 16.29 8.70
N LYS A 47 4.48 16.58 10.01
CA LYS A 47 3.42 16.06 10.87
C LYS A 47 2.02 16.52 10.44
N GLN A 48 1.89 17.74 9.93
CA GLN A 48 0.61 18.26 9.43
C GLN A 48 0.16 17.51 8.16
N LEU A 49 1.07 17.28 7.22
CA LEU A 49 0.79 16.52 5.99
C LEU A 49 0.35 15.09 6.32
N GLU A 50 1.04 14.44 7.26
CA GLU A 50 0.68 13.11 7.73
C GLU A 50 -0.71 13.08 8.39
N ARG A 51 -1.10 14.14 9.12
CA ARG A 51 -2.47 14.27 9.65
C ARG A 51 -3.50 14.33 8.52
N TYR A 52 -3.26 15.13 7.48
CA TYR A 52 -4.17 15.23 6.34
C TYR A 52 -4.30 13.91 5.56
N ALA A 53 -3.19 13.20 5.35
CA ALA A 53 -3.20 11.88 4.73
C ALA A 53 -4.04 10.88 5.56
N ASN A 54 -3.81 10.84 6.88
CA ASN A 54 -4.55 9.92 7.77
C ASN A 54 -6.05 10.27 7.89
N ASP A 55 -6.40 11.56 7.95
CA ASP A 55 -7.80 11.98 8.05
C ASP A 55 -8.56 11.75 6.75
N SER A 56 -7.92 11.96 5.59
CA SER A 56 -8.52 11.63 4.30
C SER A 56 -8.65 10.12 4.08
N LEU A 57 -7.72 9.30 4.61
CA LEU A 57 -7.85 7.85 4.62
C LEU A 57 -9.10 7.39 5.39
N ARG A 58 -9.31 7.91 6.60
CA ARG A 58 -10.53 7.60 7.39
C ARG A 58 -11.81 7.98 6.65
N ARG A 59 -11.80 9.12 5.96
CA ARG A 59 -12.94 9.57 5.14
C ARG A 59 -13.17 8.65 3.94
N LEU A 60 -12.11 8.19 3.28
CA LEU A 60 -12.18 7.20 2.20
C LEU A 60 -12.81 5.91 2.70
N GLU A 61 -12.34 5.37 3.83
CA GLU A 61 -12.88 4.13 4.40
C GLU A 61 -14.37 4.25 4.72
N TYR A 62 -14.77 5.38 5.33
CA TYR A 62 -16.18 5.68 5.59
C TYR A 62 -16.99 5.81 4.29
N ALA A 63 -16.45 6.47 3.26
CA ALA A 63 -17.11 6.63 1.97
C ALA A 63 -17.32 5.29 1.27
N ILE A 64 -16.33 4.39 1.30
CA ILE A 64 -16.46 3.03 0.74
C ILE A 64 -17.57 2.26 1.45
N GLN A 65 -17.65 2.37 2.77
CA GLN A 65 -18.66 1.67 3.57
C GLN A 65 -20.07 2.20 3.29
N THR A 66 -20.27 3.51 3.37
CA THR A 66 -21.61 4.12 3.44
C THR A 66 -22.07 4.80 2.15
N GLY A 67 -21.12 5.20 1.30
CA GLY A 67 -21.37 6.01 0.11
C GLY A 67 -21.60 5.22 -1.17
N GLY A 68 -21.98 5.94 -2.22
CA GLY A 68 -22.00 5.43 -3.60
C GLY A 68 -20.64 5.54 -4.30
N PHE A 69 -20.60 5.08 -5.54
CA PHE A 69 -19.39 5.06 -6.37
C PHE A 69 -18.67 6.41 -6.44
N PHE A 70 -19.36 7.48 -6.85
CA PHE A 70 -18.75 8.80 -7.05
C PHE A 70 -18.15 9.39 -5.78
N TYR A 71 -18.86 9.28 -4.65
CA TYR A 71 -18.35 9.79 -3.37
C TYR A 71 -17.08 9.05 -2.95
N SER A 72 -17.08 7.72 -3.05
CA SER A 72 -15.91 6.89 -2.72
C SER A 72 -14.73 7.17 -3.68
N ARG A 73 -15.01 7.31 -4.98
CA ARG A 73 -13.99 7.57 -6.01
C ARG A 73 -13.32 8.92 -5.82
N SER A 74 -14.08 9.95 -5.46
CA SER A 74 -13.56 11.27 -5.13
C SER A 74 -12.74 11.24 -3.84
N ALA A 75 -13.22 10.58 -2.79
CA ALA A 75 -12.48 10.41 -1.54
C ALA A 75 -11.14 9.68 -1.76
N LEU A 76 -11.10 8.70 -2.68
CA LEU A 76 -9.87 7.99 -3.04
C LEU A 76 -8.82 8.92 -3.67
N ASN A 77 -9.24 9.83 -4.56
CA ASN A 77 -8.34 10.82 -5.15
C ASN A 77 -7.80 11.78 -4.10
N ILE A 78 -8.67 12.30 -3.23
CA ILE A 78 -8.25 13.22 -2.16
C ILE A 78 -7.23 12.54 -1.23
N TRP A 79 -7.47 11.28 -0.87
CA TRP A 79 -6.51 10.54 -0.06
C TRP A 79 -5.18 10.32 -0.79
N LYS A 80 -5.22 9.94 -2.08
CA LYS A 80 -4.02 9.78 -2.89
C LYS A 80 -3.18 11.07 -2.88
N ASP A 81 -3.78 12.20 -3.20
CA ASP A 81 -3.07 13.49 -3.29
C ASP A 81 -2.41 13.84 -1.93
N ASN A 82 -3.16 13.72 -0.83
CA ASN A 82 -2.61 13.99 0.51
C ASN A 82 -1.51 12.98 0.90
N ALA A 83 -1.64 11.72 0.50
CA ALA A 83 -0.65 10.69 0.79
C ALA A 83 0.63 10.89 -0.03
N GLU A 84 0.53 11.35 -1.28
CA GLU A 84 1.67 11.73 -2.11
C GLU A 84 2.41 12.94 -1.49
N ASP A 85 1.67 13.99 -1.10
CA ASP A 85 2.24 15.17 -0.44
C ASP A 85 2.95 14.82 0.88
N ALA A 86 2.41 13.85 1.64
CA ALA A 86 3.00 13.39 2.88
C ALA A 86 4.14 12.37 2.71
N GLY A 87 4.41 11.88 1.49
CA GLY A 87 5.35 10.78 1.25
C GLY A 87 4.88 9.43 1.81
N MET A 88 3.57 9.26 2.01
CA MET A 88 2.91 8.08 2.57
C MET A 88 2.14 7.25 1.53
N PHE A 89 2.20 7.62 0.25
CA PHE A 89 1.45 6.94 -0.80
C PHE A 89 1.92 5.49 -0.98
N ASP A 90 0.97 4.56 -0.87
CA ASP A 90 1.14 3.15 -1.16
C ASP A 90 0.23 2.78 -2.35
N GLU A 91 0.85 2.47 -3.48
CA GLU A 91 0.18 2.09 -4.71
C GLU A 91 -0.64 0.78 -4.55
N SER A 92 -0.14 -0.18 -3.77
CA SER A 92 -0.87 -1.42 -3.49
C SER A 92 -2.14 -1.14 -2.71
N LEU A 93 -2.04 -0.29 -1.68
CA LEU A 93 -3.19 0.10 -0.87
C LEU A 93 -4.21 0.90 -1.70
N TYR A 94 -3.73 1.80 -2.57
CA TYR A 94 -4.58 2.52 -3.53
C TYR A 94 -5.34 1.56 -4.45
N ASN A 95 -4.64 0.60 -5.04
CA ASN A 95 -5.25 -0.38 -5.95
C ASN A 95 -6.25 -1.29 -5.22
N GLN A 96 -6.02 -1.61 -3.95
CA GLN A 96 -6.98 -2.34 -3.11
C GLN A 96 -8.26 -1.53 -2.86
N TYR A 97 -8.16 -0.26 -2.48
CA TYR A 97 -9.35 0.58 -2.29
C TYR A 97 -10.08 0.85 -3.61
N LYS A 98 -9.35 1.10 -4.70
CA LYS A 98 -9.92 1.20 -6.06
C LYS A 98 -10.73 -0.05 -6.37
N ARG A 99 -10.14 -1.25 -6.24
CA ARG A 99 -10.85 -2.51 -6.47
C ARG A 99 -12.14 -2.62 -5.66
N LYS A 100 -12.10 -2.34 -4.35
CA LYS A 100 -13.31 -2.37 -3.48
C LYS A 100 -14.42 -1.44 -3.98
N ILE A 101 -14.08 -0.23 -4.41
CA ILE A 101 -15.05 0.75 -4.93
C ILE A 101 -15.72 0.23 -6.20
N TYR A 102 -14.93 -0.29 -7.14
CA TYR A 102 -15.44 -0.80 -8.41
C TYR A 102 -16.23 -2.09 -8.25
N GLU A 103 -15.81 -3.03 -7.39
CA GLU A 103 -16.56 -4.25 -7.06
C GLU A 103 -17.93 -3.90 -6.46
N LYS A 104 -17.99 -2.96 -5.52
CA LYS A 104 -19.26 -2.47 -4.95
C LYS A 104 -20.17 -1.92 -6.06
N SER A 105 -19.62 -1.07 -6.93
CA SER A 105 -20.39 -0.48 -8.02
C SER A 105 -20.87 -1.49 -9.07
N VAL A 106 -20.05 -2.48 -9.41
CA VAL A 106 -20.44 -3.60 -10.28
C VAL A 106 -21.66 -4.32 -9.70
N ASN A 107 -21.60 -4.66 -8.42
CA ASN A 107 -22.70 -5.36 -7.73
C ASN A 107 -23.97 -4.50 -7.65
N GLU A 108 -23.83 -3.21 -7.34
CA GLU A 108 -24.95 -2.27 -7.30
C GLU A 108 -25.62 -2.11 -8.66
N ASN A 109 -24.85 -1.96 -9.73
CA ASN A 109 -25.39 -1.81 -11.08
C ASN A 109 -26.14 -3.06 -11.55
N LEU A 110 -25.61 -4.26 -11.24
CA LEU A 110 -26.32 -5.51 -11.52
C LEU A 110 -27.63 -5.62 -10.74
N LYS A 111 -27.65 -5.19 -9.47
CA LYS A 111 -28.88 -5.16 -8.68
C LYS A 111 -29.91 -4.18 -9.26
N TRP A 112 -29.49 -2.97 -9.62
CA TRP A 112 -30.40 -1.97 -10.20
C TRP A 112 -30.89 -2.36 -11.60
N PHE A 113 -30.06 -3.03 -12.39
CA PHE A 113 -30.47 -3.62 -13.66
C PHE A 113 -31.69 -4.53 -13.48
N GLU A 114 -31.65 -5.46 -12.53
CA GLU A 114 -32.76 -6.38 -12.25
C GLU A 114 -34.03 -5.63 -11.82
N ILE A 115 -33.89 -4.63 -10.93
CA ILE A 115 -35.02 -3.82 -10.46
C ILE A 115 -35.68 -3.08 -11.62
N PHE A 116 -34.89 -2.39 -12.46
CA PHE A 116 -35.44 -1.64 -13.58
C PHE A 116 -36.01 -2.54 -14.67
N LEU A 117 -35.44 -3.72 -14.88
CA LEU A 117 -36.00 -4.70 -15.80
C LEU A 117 -37.40 -5.17 -15.35
N ILE A 118 -37.58 -5.48 -14.05
CA ILE A 118 -38.89 -5.85 -13.48
C ILE A 118 -39.91 -4.71 -13.65
N GLN A 119 -39.46 -3.47 -13.47
CA GLN A 119 -40.29 -2.27 -13.65
C GLN A 119 -40.57 -1.93 -15.12
N LYS A 120 -40.06 -2.72 -16.08
CA LYS A 120 -40.12 -2.44 -17.52
C LYS A 120 -39.50 -1.11 -17.91
N ASN A 121 -38.58 -0.58 -17.09
CA ASN A 121 -37.79 0.59 -17.39
C ASN A 121 -36.50 0.17 -18.12
N HIS A 122 -36.65 -0.22 -19.38
CA HIS A 122 -35.54 -0.73 -20.21
C HIS A 122 -34.44 0.32 -20.43
N ARG A 123 -34.77 1.61 -20.39
CA ARG A 123 -33.79 2.70 -20.51
C ARG A 123 -32.82 2.67 -19.34
N ASP A 124 -33.33 2.72 -18.11
CA ASP A 124 -32.47 2.79 -16.92
C ASP A 124 -31.77 1.45 -16.67
N ALA A 125 -32.43 0.33 -16.97
CA ALA A 125 -31.77 -0.97 -16.99
C ALA A 125 -30.59 -1.00 -17.98
N GLY A 126 -30.77 -0.46 -19.20
CA GLY A 126 -29.69 -0.31 -20.18
C GLY A 126 -28.51 0.51 -19.65
N THR A 127 -28.79 1.62 -18.96
CA THR A 127 -27.76 2.44 -18.31
C THR A 127 -26.98 1.66 -17.25
N CYS A 128 -27.69 0.93 -16.36
CA CYS A 128 -27.05 0.09 -15.35
C CYS A 128 -26.16 -0.99 -15.98
N LEU A 129 -26.61 -1.62 -17.07
CA LEU A 129 -25.85 -2.64 -17.78
C LEU A 129 -24.56 -2.06 -18.39
N GLN A 130 -24.62 -0.85 -18.94
CA GLN A 130 -23.44 -0.16 -19.47
C GLN A 130 -22.45 0.22 -18.36
N LEU A 131 -22.94 0.72 -17.23
CA LEU A 131 -22.10 1.03 -16.06
C LEU A 131 -21.44 -0.23 -15.50
N TYR A 132 -22.16 -1.35 -15.40
CA TYR A 132 -21.60 -2.66 -15.05
C TYR A 132 -20.41 -3.00 -15.95
N LYS A 133 -20.58 -2.92 -17.28
CA LYS A 133 -19.51 -3.23 -18.24
C LYS A 133 -18.27 -2.39 -17.98
N MET A 134 -18.42 -1.06 -18.01
CA MET A 134 -17.29 -0.14 -17.85
C MET A 134 -16.56 -0.35 -16.52
N HIS A 135 -17.30 -0.56 -15.44
CA HIS A 135 -16.71 -0.74 -14.11
C HIS A 135 -16.06 -2.12 -13.93
N ALA A 136 -16.62 -3.16 -14.54
CA ALA A 136 -16.03 -4.49 -14.49
C ALA A 136 -14.76 -4.59 -15.36
N GLU A 137 -14.74 -3.91 -16.51
CA GLU A 137 -13.54 -3.81 -17.38
C GLU A 137 -12.39 -3.11 -16.64
N GLU A 138 -12.67 -2.03 -15.90
CA GLU A 138 -11.65 -1.28 -15.15
C GLU A 138 -10.88 -2.14 -14.13
N ILE A 139 -11.52 -3.16 -13.56
CA ILE A 139 -10.90 -4.07 -12.58
C ILE A 139 -10.65 -5.48 -13.14
N ASN A 140 -10.78 -5.66 -14.46
CA ASN A 140 -10.55 -6.92 -15.16
C ASN A 140 -11.43 -8.09 -14.66
N VAL A 141 -12.70 -7.82 -14.35
CA VAL A 141 -13.69 -8.84 -13.94
C VAL A 141 -14.91 -8.88 -14.87
N PHE A 142 -14.80 -8.27 -16.05
CA PHE A 142 -15.88 -8.26 -17.04
C PHE A 142 -16.18 -9.66 -17.56
N ASP A 143 -17.45 -10.04 -17.53
CA ASP A 143 -17.97 -11.30 -18.04
C ASP A 143 -18.82 -11.02 -19.28
N LYS A 144 -18.25 -11.36 -20.45
CA LYS A 144 -18.88 -11.12 -21.74
C LYS A 144 -20.16 -11.94 -21.93
N GLU A 145 -20.17 -13.19 -21.51
CA GLU A 145 -21.32 -14.08 -21.70
C GLU A 145 -22.51 -13.60 -20.86
N LYS A 146 -22.24 -13.24 -19.59
CA LYS A 146 -23.23 -12.64 -18.70
C LYS A 146 -23.77 -11.33 -19.28
N TYR A 147 -22.91 -10.47 -19.81
CA TYR A 147 -23.32 -9.21 -20.42
C TYR A 147 -24.25 -9.41 -21.62
N GLU A 148 -23.91 -10.32 -22.53
CA GLU A 148 -24.72 -10.64 -23.71
C GLU A 148 -26.08 -11.24 -23.33
N GLU A 149 -26.14 -12.07 -22.28
CA GLU A 149 -27.41 -12.57 -21.74
C GLU A 149 -28.29 -11.42 -21.24
N MET A 150 -27.74 -10.51 -20.42
CA MET A 150 -28.47 -9.34 -19.93
C MET A 150 -28.94 -8.43 -21.06
N GLN A 151 -28.15 -8.25 -22.13
CA GLN A 151 -28.57 -7.51 -23.31
C GLN A 151 -29.77 -8.15 -24.02
N LYS A 152 -29.83 -9.48 -24.12
CA LYS A 152 -30.99 -10.19 -24.69
C LYS A 152 -32.25 -9.95 -23.86
N ARG A 153 -32.12 -9.88 -22.54
CA ARG A 153 -33.23 -9.65 -21.61
C ARG A 153 -33.84 -8.25 -21.75
N LEU A 154 -33.05 -7.23 -22.11
CA LEU A 154 -33.56 -5.88 -22.38
C LEU A 154 -34.47 -5.78 -23.60
N LYS A 155 -34.37 -6.73 -24.54
CA LYS A 155 -35.13 -6.74 -25.80
C LYS A 155 -36.44 -7.54 -25.71
N LYS A 156 -36.68 -8.20 -24.59
CA LYS A 156 -37.92 -8.95 -24.30
C LYS A 156 -38.91 -8.04 -23.58
#